data_AF-A0A927GZC8-F1
#
_entry.id   AF-A0A927GZC8-F1
#
_cell.length_a   1.000
_cell.length_b   1.000
_cell.length_c   1.000
_cell.angle_alpha   90.00
_cell.angle_beta   90.00
_cell.angle_gamma   90.00
#
_symmetry.space_group_name_H-M   'P 1'
#
loop_
_entity.id
_entity.type
_entity.pdbx_description
1 polymer ?
#
loop_
_entity_poly.entity_id
_entity_poly.type
_entity_poly.pdbx_seq_one_letter_code
_entity_poly.pdbx_strand_id
1 'polypeptide(L)'
;MLPEAPDRLRPGVRLACRVVVRQLGLVVMPIRPLERGGTLRMHNCKIFGVSRQGTSFEERTATLRLSGHDNMVTNTEIGADYSTDQTELWNCAAKLEGAAGNMFANCVFEGADVGILIAGPDNNFVNCRADINYGHGFWFTRESPTDIPPWRIRLSNCWAHRNSRYGSNLFDNFRIDSGQYINGIQMTNCKSSYWSQDGWTHRYGLYDGAGDTLVVAFKDDGAATKWFDGISGYSGPQASFSQQLFTPPNKTAVPDVKGQSVLRFHNSEATTITGFVNEVNGQTLDMITTNGNTSIAHNTTLKTNTLATKLLEPSRLYRFKCISGTWYETN
;
A
#
# COMPACT_ATOMS: atom_id res chain seq x y z
N MET A 1 -35.23 -21.93 -43.12
CA MET A 1 -35.05 -22.48 -41.76
C MET A 1 -33.82 -21.81 -41.17
N LEU A 2 -34.01 -20.73 -40.41
CA LEU A 2 -32.97 -20.07 -39.63
C LEU A 2 -33.17 -20.53 -38.18
N PRO A 3 -32.10 -20.82 -37.41
CA PRO A 3 -32.26 -21.30 -36.04
C PRO A 3 -32.78 -20.17 -35.14
N GLU A 4 -33.77 -20.50 -34.32
CA GLU A 4 -34.36 -19.63 -33.32
C GLU A 4 -33.30 -19.16 -32.31
N ALA A 5 -33.33 -17.86 -31.99
CA ALA A 5 -32.53 -17.29 -30.93
C ALA A 5 -33.05 -17.76 -29.55
N PRO A 6 -32.18 -18.11 -28.59
CA PRO A 6 -32.63 -18.60 -27.30
C PRO A 6 -33.22 -17.49 -26.44
N ASP A 7 -34.24 -17.88 -25.68
CA ASP A 7 -35.13 -17.06 -24.88
C ASP A 7 -34.46 -16.01 -23.98
N ARG A 8 -35.08 -14.82 -23.94
CA ARG A 8 -34.82 -13.78 -22.95
C ARG A 8 -35.21 -14.30 -21.55
N LEU A 9 -34.22 -14.41 -20.66
CA LEU A 9 -34.46 -14.70 -19.25
C LEU A 9 -35.26 -13.55 -18.60
N ARG A 10 -36.34 -13.92 -17.90
CA ARG A 10 -37.27 -12.99 -17.24
C ARG A 10 -36.63 -12.31 -16.02
N PRO A 11 -37.06 -11.08 -15.66
CA PRO A 11 -36.61 -10.42 -14.44
C PRO A 11 -37.17 -11.17 -13.22
N GLY A 12 -36.30 -11.64 -12.32
CA GLY A 12 -36.71 -12.27 -11.06
C GLY A 12 -35.97 -13.55 -10.66
N VAL A 13 -34.94 -13.98 -11.40
CA VAL A 13 -34.13 -15.13 -10.98
C VAL A 13 -33.22 -14.73 -9.81
N ARG A 14 -33.62 -15.10 -8.58
CA ARG A 14 -32.68 -15.18 -7.45
C ARG A 14 -31.74 -16.34 -7.72
N LEU A 15 -30.53 -16.06 -8.21
CA LEU A 15 -29.46 -17.04 -8.27
C LEU A 15 -28.96 -17.27 -6.83
N ALA A 16 -29.61 -18.18 -6.10
CA ALA A 16 -29.06 -18.71 -4.86
C ALA A 16 -27.90 -19.66 -5.25
N CYS A 17 -26.75 -19.08 -5.59
CA CYS A 17 -25.57 -19.84 -5.93
C CYS A 17 -24.96 -20.38 -4.62
N ARG A 18 -25.38 -21.57 -4.20
CA ARG A 18 -24.59 -22.39 -3.27
C ARG A 18 -23.46 -23.02 -4.09
N VAL A 19 -22.40 -22.25 -4.35
CA VAL A 19 -21.20 -22.78 -5.01
C VAL A 19 -20.47 -23.65 -3.98
N VAL A 20 -20.71 -24.96 -4.03
CA VAL A 20 -19.85 -25.94 -3.36
C VAL A 20 -18.66 -26.19 -4.31
N VAL A 21 -17.57 -25.44 -4.12
CA VAL A 21 -16.33 -25.66 -4.87
C VAL A 21 -15.64 -26.90 -4.31
N ARG A 22 -15.83 -28.07 -4.95
CA ARG A 22 -14.86 -29.16 -4.85
C ARG A 22 -13.79 -28.91 -5.90
N GLN A 23 -12.58 -28.65 -5.41
CA GLN A 23 -11.28 -28.70 -6.07
C GLN A 23 -11.29 -29.39 -7.45
N LEU A 24 -11.61 -28.61 -8.49
CA LEU A 24 -11.37 -28.88 -9.92
C LEU A 24 -11.59 -27.54 -10.61
N GLY A 25 -10.59 -27.07 -11.37
CA GLY A 25 -10.49 -25.72 -11.90
C GLY A 25 -11.77 -25.22 -12.56
N LEU A 26 -12.53 -24.40 -11.83
CA LEU A 26 -13.60 -23.60 -12.38
C LEU A 26 -13.00 -22.22 -12.67
N VAL A 27 -12.83 -21.91 -13.95
CA VAL A 27 -12.65 -20.52 -14.39
C VAL A 27 -13.96 -19.80 -14.09
N VAL A 28 -14.04 -19.15 -12.94
CA VAL A 28 -15.10 -18.19 -12.67
C VAL A 28 -14.82 -17.02 -13.61
N MET A 29 -15.58 -16.95 -14.71
CA MET A 29 -15.58 -15.77 -15.57
C MET A 29 -15.82 -14.54 -14.68
N PRO A 30 -15.16 -13.39 -14.95
CA PRO A 30 -15.37 -12.18 -14.17
C PRO A 30 -16.87 -11.91 -14.09
N ILE A 31 -17.40 -11.95 -12.86
CA ILE A 31 -18.79 -11.58 -12.61
C ILE A 31 -18.86 -10.09 -12.89
N ARG A 32 -19.23 -9.70 -14.12
CA ARG A 32 -19.63 -8.33 -14.41
C ARG A 32 -21.10 -8.22 -14.00
N PRO A 33 -21.45 -7.47 -12.95
CA PRO A 33 -22.84 -7.08 -12.76
C PRO A 33 -23.28 -6.39 -14.05
N LEU A 34 -24.40 -6.82 -14.61
CA LEU A 34 -25.02 -6.16 -15.76
C LEU A 34 -25.05 -4.65 -15.48
N GLU A 35 -24.83 -3.83 -16.50
CA GLU A 35 -24.82 -2.35 -16.45
C GLU A 35 -26.12 -1.71 -15.87
N ARG A 36 -27.07 -2.55 -15.43
CA ARG A 36 -28.28 -2.21 -14.70
C ARG A 36 -28.26 -2.84 -13.30
N GLY A 37 -27.65 -2.12 -12.35
CA GLY A 37 -27.97 -2.16 -10.91
C GLY A 37 -28.25 -3.52 -10.27
N GLY A 38 -27.30 -4.46 -10.35
CA GLY A 38 -27.38 -5.73 -9.63
C GLY A 38 -26.64 -5.67 -8.30
N THR A 39 -27.28 -6.09 -7.21
CA THR A 39 -26.61 -6.34 -5.93
C THR A 39 -26.04 -7.76 -5.90
N LEU A 40 -24.73 -7.88 -5.70
CA LEU A 40 -24.06 -9.14 -5.35
C LEU A 40 -24.04 -9.31 -3.82
N ARG A 41 -24.35 -10.52 -3.36
CA ARG A 41 -24.07 -10.95 -1.98
C ARG A 41 -23.21 -12.20 -2.00
N MET A 42 -22.03 -12.13 -1.40
CA MET A 42 -21.08 -13.24 -1.28
C MET A 42 -20.70 -13.44 0.19
N HIS A 43 -20.77 -14.67 0.68
CA HIS A 43 -20.52 -14.99 2.08
C HIS A 43 -19.89 -16.38 2.24
N ASN A 44 -18.95 -16.54 3.18
CA ASN A 44 -18.30 -17.82 3.52
C ASN A 44 -17.69 -18.54 2.32
N CYS A 45 -16.95 -17.81 1.49
CA CYS A 45 -16.39 -18.32 0.26
C CYS A 45 -14.85 -18.28 0.27
N LYS A 46 -14.25 -19.10 -0.58
CA LYS A 46 -12.83 -19.04 -0.93
C LYS A 46 -12.72 -19.05 -2.46
N ILE A 47 -12.27 -17.96 -3.07
CA ILE A 47 -12.16 -17.82 -4.53
C ILE A 47 -10.75 -17.42 -4.95
N PHE A 48 -10.19 -18.20 -5.89
CA PHE A 48 -8.84 -18.06 -6.41
C PHE A 48 -8.86 -18.34 -7.90
N GLY A 49 -7.89 -17.81 -8.65
CA GLY A 49 -7.62 -18.33 -9.99
C GLY A 49 -7.52 -17.31 -11.12
N VAL A 50 -7.45 -16.01 -10.83
CA VAL A 50 -6.98 -15.07 -11.87
C VAL A 50 -5.46 -15.12 -11.93
N SER A 51 -4.98 -15.57 -13.09
CA SER A 51 -3.57 -15.65 -13.43
C SER A 51 -3.41 -15.02 -14.80
N ARG A 52 -2.94 -13.77 -14.85
CA ARG A 52 -2.47 -13.18 -16.10
C ARG A 52 -1.01 -13.54 -16.31
N GLN A 53 -0.73 -14.15 -17.45
CA GLN A 53 0.61 -14.28 -18.00
C GLN A 53 0.58 -13.71 -19.42
N GLY A 54 1.15 -12.53 -19.66
CA GLY A 54 1.26 -11.91 -21.00
C GLY A 54 1.00 -10.41 -21.10
N THR A 55 1.44 -9.81 -22.20
CA THR A 55 1.58 -8.35 -22.41
C THR A 55 0.40 -7.67 -23.14
N SER A 56 -0.65 -8.39 -23.57
CA SER A 56 -1.62 -7.90 -24.56
C SER A 56 -2.96 -7.39 -24.01
N PHE A 57 -3.03 -6.84 -22.79
CA PHE A 57 -4.28 -6.32 -22.24
C PHE A 57 -4.12 -4.92 -21.65
N GLU A 58 -5.14 -4.08 -21.87
CA GLU A 58 -5.20 -2.66 -21.52
C GLU A 58 -5.67 -2.40 -20.07
N GLU A 59 -6.14 -3.42 -19.34
CA GLU A 59 -6.71 -3.28 -17.99
C GLU A 59 -6.17 -4.32 -16.99
N ARG A 60 -6.18 -4.01 -15.69
CA ARG A 60 -5.88 -4.98 -14.63
C ARG A 60 -7.02 -5.99 -14.48
N THR A 61 -6.64 -7.24 -14.23
CA THR A 61 -7.55 -8.36 -14.01
C THR A 61 -7.69 -8.68 -12.52
N ALA A 62 -8.86 -9.21 -12.11
CA ALA A 62 -9.08 -9.56 -10.72
C ALA A 62 -9.96 -10.80 -10.54
N THR A 63 -9.67 -11.60 -9.52
CA THR A 63 -10.51 -12.76 -9.15
C THR A 63 -11.93 -12.33 -8.79
N LEU A 64 -12.06 -11.21 -8.09
CA LEU A 64 -13.33 -10.51 -7.93
C LEU A 64 -13.23 -9.12 -8.57
N ARG A 65 -13.98 -8.88 -9.66
CA ARG A 65 -14.16 -7.55 -10.25
C ARG A 65 -15.59 -7.10 -9.96
N LEU A 66 -15.77 -5.96 -9.29
CA LEU A 66 -17.08 -5.35 -9.08
C LEU A 66 -17.15 -4.01 -9.80
N SER A 67 -18.26 -3.81 -10.49
CA SER A 67 -18.73 -2.51 -10.99
C SER A 67 -20.16 -2.32 -10.48
N GLY A 68 -20.54 -1.08 -10.13
CA GLY A 68 -21.87 -0.78 -9.56
C GLY A 68 -21.90 -0.67 -8.03
N HIS A 69 -23.08 -0.81 -7.44
CA HIS A 69 -23.35 -0.40 -6.06
C HIS A 69 -24.07 -1.43 -5.20
N ASP A 70 -24.00 -1.21 -3.88
CA ASP A 70 -24.67 -2.00 -2.83
C ASP A 70 -24.28 -3.49 -2.78
N ASN A 71 -23.08 -3.84 -3.24
CA ASN A 71 -22.59 -5.21 -3.12
C ASN A 71 -22.12 -5.48 -1.68
N MET A 72 -22.31 -6.71 -1.21
CA MET A 72 -21.88 -7.15 0.11
C MET A 72 -21.05 -8.43 0.02
N VAL A 73 -19.79 -8.36 0.39
CA VAL A 73 -18.85 -9.49 0.40
C VAL A 73 -18.37 -9.69 1.83
N THR A 74 -18.57 -10.87 2.40
CA THR A 74 -18.26 -11.10 3.82
C THR A 74 -17.65 -12.46 4.09
N ASN A 75 -16.78 -12.54 5.09
CA ASN A 75 -16.12 -13.79 5.52
C ASN A 75 -15.60 -14.61 4.32
N THR A 76 -14.90 -13.92 3.42
CA THR A 76 -14.50 -14.49 2.13
C THR A 76 -13.02 -14.22 1.90
N GLU A 77 -12.32 -15.27 1.53
CA GLU A 77 -10.92 -15.21 1.10
C GLU A 77 -10.88 -15.16 -0.43
N ILE A 78 -10.17 -14.18 -0.96
CA ILE A 78 -10.05 -13.88 -2.37
C ILE A 78 -8.56 -13.82 -2.67
N GLY A 79 -8.10 -14.60 -3.63
CA GLY A 79 -6.72 -14.53 -4.07
C GLY A 79 -6.55 -14.59 -5.58
N ALA A 80 -5.39 -14.17 -6.05
CA ALA A 80 -4.99 -14.28 -7.45
C ALA A 80 -3.51 -14.69 -7.52
N ASP A 81 -3.02 -14.98 -8.73
CA ASP A 81 -1.60 -15.15 -8.98
C ASP A 81 -0.94 -13.80 -9.29
N TYR A 82 0.37 -13.72 -9.12
CA TYR A 82 1.18 -12.56 -9.50
C TYR A 82 1.49 -12.55 -11.01
N SER A 83 1.61 -11.37 -11.62
CA SER A 83 1.81 -11.24 -13.09
C SER A 83 3.27 -11.25 -13.54
N THR A 84 4.23 -11.22 -12.60
CA THR A 84 5.67 -10.94 -12.79
C THR A 84 6.02 -9.51 -13.19
N ASP A 85 5.05 -8.67 -13.53
CA ASP A 85 5.24 -7.26 -13.87
C ASP A 85 5.22 -6.38 -12.62
N GLN A 86 6.41 -5.97 -12.18
CA GLN A 86 6.60 -5.13 -11.00
C GLN A 86 6.27 -3.65 -11.23
N THR A 87 6.04 -3.24 -12.48
CA THR A 87 5.71 -1.84 -12.81
C THR A 87 4.22 -1.64 -12.81
N GLU A 88 3.50 -2.49 -13.55
CA GLU A 88 2.08 -2.30 -13.81
C GLU A 88 1.18 -3.04 -12.81
N LEU A 89 1.68 -4.12 -12.18
CA LEU A 89 0.94 -4.90 -11.18
C LEU A 89 -0.44 -5.35 -11.70
N TRP A 90 -0.43 -6.18 -12.75
CA TRP A 90 -1.64 -6.47 -13.53
C TRP A 90 -2.72 -7.30 -12.83
N ASN A 91 -2.36 -8.07 -11.80
CA ASN A 91 -3.29 -8.99 -11.14
C ASN A 91 -3.69 -8.48 -9.75
N CYS A 92 -4.99 -8.33 -9.55
CA CYS A 92 -5.58 -8.00 -8.26
C CYS A 92 -6.30 -9.22 -7.68
N ALA A 93 -6.33 -9.40 -6.35
CA ALA A 93 -7.26 -10.37 -5.78
C ALA A 93 -8.70 -9.85 -5.94
N ALA A 94 -8.93 -8.59 -5.56
CA ALA A 94 -10.18 -7.87 -5.82
C ALA A 94 -9.94 -6.53 -6.52
N LYS A 95 -10.89 -6.12 -7.36
CA LYS A 95 -10.89 -4.83 -8.06
C LYS A 95 -12.28 -4.21 -8.00
N LEU A 96 -12.34 -2.98 -7.50
CA LEU A 96 -13.52 -2.13 -7.54
C LEU A 96 -13.32 -1.09 -8.63
N GLU A 97 -14.17 -1.12 -9.66
CA GLU A 97 -14.03 -0.28 -10.84
C GLU A 97 -15.31 0.52 -11.07
N GLY A 98 -15.24 1.82 -10.79
CA GLY A 98 -16.40 2.69 -10.69
C GLY A 98 -17.41 2.21 -9.65
N ALA A 99 -17.02 1.30 -8.75
CA ALA A 99 -17.94 0.66 -7.83
C ALA A 99 -18.13 1.56 -6.59
N ALA A 100 -19.39 1.78 -6.22
CA ALA A 100 -19.80 2.73 -5.19
C ALA A 100 -20.59 2.07 -4.07
N GLY A 101 -20.38 2.44 -2.81
CA GLY A 101 -21.28 2.00 -1.73
C GLY A 101 -21.22 0.50 -1.41
N ASN A 102 -20.10 -0.17 -1.71
CA ASN A 102 -19.97 -1.60 -1.44
C ASN A 102 -19.46 -1.86 -0.02
N MET A 103 -19.83 -3.00 0.55
CA MET A 103 -19.40 -3.44 1.87
C MET A 103 -18.58 -4.72 1.80
N PHE A 104 -17.38 -4.65 2.36
CA PHE A 104 -16.50 -5.79 2.60
C PHE A 104 -16.33 -5.97 4.10
N ALA A 105 -16.60 -7.17 4.62
CA ALA A 105 -16.38 -7.45 6.04
C ALA A 105 -15.76 -8.82 6.31
N ASN A 106 -14.69 -8.87 7.12
CA ASN A 106 -13.95 -10.10 7.41
C ASN A 106 -13.43 -10.78 6.13
N CYS A 107 -12.99 -10.00 5.14
CA CYS A 107 -12.44 -10.54 3.90
C CYS A 107 -10.91 -10.59 3.93
N VAL A 108 -10.33 -11.54 3.19
CA VAL A 108 -8.88 -11.62 2.99
C VAL A 108 -8.60 -11.48 1.49
N PHE A 109 -7.64 -10.62 1.14
CA PHE A 109 -7.18 -10.37 -0.23
C PHE A 109 -5.70 -10.74 -0.34
N GLU A 110 -5.34 -11.79 -1.08
CA GLU A 110 -3.99 -12.34 -1.02
C GLU A 110 -3.39 -12.92 -2.31
N GLY A 111 -2.07 -13.06 -2.32
CA GLY A 111 -1.30 -13.78 -3.36
C GLY A 111 -1.14 -13.06 -4.70
N ALA A 112 -1.84 -11.94 -4.89
CA ALA A 112 -1.89 -11.19 -6.14
C ALA A 112 -0.73 -10.17 -6.24
N ASP A 113 -0.63 -9.45 -7.36
CA ASP A 113 0.21 -8.24 -7.41
C ASP A 113 -0.36 -7.16 -6.48
N VAL A 114 -1.69 -7.05 -6.44
CA VAL A 114 -2.43 -6.11 -5.60
C VAL A 114 -3.48 -6.87 -4.81
N GLY A 115 -3.52 -6.76 -3.49
CA GLY A 115 -4.59 -7.38 -2.70
C GLY A 115 -5.95 -6.87 -3.15
N ILE A 116 -6.18 -5.58 -2.99
CA ILE A 116 -7.39 -4.94 -3.51
C ILE A 116 -7.09 -3.58 -4.16
N LEU A 117 -7.56 -3.42 -5.39
CA LEU A 117 -7.58 -2.14 -6.09
C LEU A 117 -8.94 -1.47 -5.91
N ILE A 118 -8.93 -0.23 -5.43
CA ILE A 118 -10.12 0.55 -5.07
C ILE A 118 -10.15 1.78 -5.97
N ALA A 119 -10.90 1.68 -7.07
CA ALA A 119 -11.15 2.77 -8.02
C ALA A 119 -12.66 3.09 -8.05
N GLY A 120 -13.16 3.66 -6.97
CA GLY A 120 -14.55 4.07 -6.85
C GLY A 120 -14.91 4.50 -5.43
N PRO A 121 -16.05 5.20 -5.25
CA PRO A 121 -16.34 5.94 -4.03
C PRO A 121 -17.12 5.15 -2.97
N ASP A 122 -17.27 5.70 -1.76
CA ASP A 122 -18.25 5.26 -0.76
C ASP A 122 -18.13 3.78 -0.31
N ASN A 123 -17.00 3.14 -0.57
CA ASN A 123 -16.79 1.75 -0.18
C ASN A 123 -16.42 1.64 1.30
N ASN A 124 -16.89 0.57 1.95
CA ASN A 124 -16.67 0.33 3.37
C ASN A 124 -16.00 -1.03 3.59
N PHE A 125 -14.92 -1.04 4.35
CA PHE A 125 -14.11 -2.21 4.68
C PHE A 125 -14.03 -2.37 6.20
N VAL A 126 -14.40 -3.54 6.71
CA VAL A 126 -14.43 -3.82 8.15
C VAL A 126 -13.72 -5.14 8.42
N ASN A 127 -12.71 -5.14 9.30
CA ASN A 127 -11.92 -6.33 9.64
C ASN A 127 -11.35 -7.06 8.41
N CYS A 128 -11.07 -6.34 7.32
CA CYS A 128 -10.49 -6.94 6.11
C CYS A 128 -8.97 -7.01 6.20
N ARG A 129 -8.37 -8.02 5.56
CA ARG A 129 -6.92 -8.19 5.46
C ARG A 129 -6.46 -8.17 4.01
N ALA A 130 -5.35 -7.49 3.73
CA ALA A 130 -4.59 -7.67 2.49
C ALA A 130 -3.23 -8.27 2.84
N ASP A 131 -3.03 -9.56 2.57
CA ASP A 131 -1.89 -10.35 3.04
C ASP A 131 -1.06 -10.89 1.88
N ILE A 132 0.25 -11.02 2.07
CA ILE A 132 1.17 -11.74 1.17
C ILE A 132 1.05 -11.38 -0.31
N ASN A 133 0.71 -10.13 -0.65
CA ASN A 133 0.67 -9.67 -2.04
C ASN A 133 2.08 -9.30 -2.54
N TYR A 134 2.32 -9.51 -3.83
CA TYR A 134 3.63 -9.28 -4.43
C TYR A 134 3.96 -7.79 -4.55
N GLY A 135 2.96 -6.97 -4.85
CA GLY A 135 3.03 -5.52 -4.84
C GLY A 135 2.31 -4.93 -3.63
N HIS A 136 1.24 -4.17 -3.89
CA HIS A 136 0.50 -3.41 -2.88
C HIS A 136 -0.56 -4.26 -2.13
N GLY A 137 -0.85 -3.90 -0.88
CA GLY A 137 -1.96 -4.49 -0.13
C GLY A 137 -3.30 -3.89 -0.53
N PHE A 138 -3.62 -2.72 0.01
CA PHE A 138 -4.75 -1.90 -0.41
C PHE A 138 -4.25 -0.77 -1.29
N TRP A 139 -4.81 -0.61 -2.48
CA TRP A 139 -4.40 0.44 -3.41
C TRP A 139 -5.61 1.28 -3.86
N PHE A 140 -5.62 2.55 -3.46
CA PHE A 140 -6.62 3.55 -3.81
C PHE A 140 -6.07 4.36 -4.97
N THR A 141 -6.68 4.20 -6.15
CA THR A 141 -6.18 4.78 -7.39
C THR A 141 -7.29 5.00 -8.41
N ARG A 142 -6.91 5.52 -9.57
CA ARG A 142 -7.73 5.58 -10.78
C ARG A 142 -7.00 4.79 -11.86
N GLU A 143 -7.68 3.92 -12.58
CA GLU A 143 -7.04 3.25 -13.73
C GLU A 143 -6.98 4.17 -14.95
N SER A 144 -7.98 5.03 -15.10
CA SER A 144 -8.04 6.09 -16.08
C SER A 144 -8.17 7.46 -15.41
N PRO A 145 -7.53 8.53 -15.95
CA PRO A 145 -7.75 9.91 -15.52
C PRO A 145 -9.19 10.41 -15.62
N THR A 146 -10.10 9.63 -16.21
CA THR A 146 -11.54 9.92 -16.30
C THR A 146 -12.39 9.13 -15.31
N ASP A 147 -11.83 8.13 -14.61
CA ASP A 147 -12.58 7.29 -13.68
C ASP A 147 -13.05 8.07 -12.45
N ILE A 148 -14.15 7.65 -11.85
CA ILE A 148 -14.58 8.23 -10.56
C ILE A 148 -13.47 7.95 -9.53
N PRO A 149 -12.91 8.99 -8.89
CA PRO A 149 -11.84 8.81 -7.93
C PRO A 149 -12.34 8.05 -6.69
N PRO A 150 -11.47 7.35 -5.96
CA PRO A 150 -11.81 6.87 -4.63
C PRO A 150 -11.96 8.06 -3.69
N TRP A 151 -13.18 8.26 -3.18
CA TRP A 151 -13.49 9.24 -2.14
C TRP A 151 -14.51 8.68 -1.15
N ARG A 152 -14.52 9.22 0.08
CA ARG A 152 -15.40 8.78 1.17
C ARG A 152 -15.27 7.29 1.50
N ILE A 153 -14.06 6.76 1.43
CA ILE A 153 -13.77 5.35 1.73
C ILE A 153 -13.58 5.18 3.22
N ARG A 154 -14.12 4.11 3.80
CA ARG A 154 -13.98 3.81 5.23
C ARG A 154 -13.30 2.46 5.42
N LEU A 155 -12.26 2.45 6.24
CA LEU A 155 -11.57 1.25 6.68
C LEU A 155 -11.61 1.22 8.21
N SER A 156 -12.11 0.12 8.77
CA SER A 156 -12.18 -0.10 10.21
C SER A 156 -11.56 -1.44 10.55
N ASN A 157 -10.56 -1.45 11.44
CA ASN A 157 -9.83 -2.66 11.86
C ASN A 157 -9.22 -3.45 10.68
N CYS A 158 -8.88 -2.77 9.57
CA CYS A 158 -8.27 -3.43 8.43
C CYS A 158 -6.77 -3.66 8.66
N TRP A 159 -6.24 -4.75 8.13
CA TRP A 159 -4.83 -5.12 8.30
C TRP A 159 -4.16 -5.37 6.95
N ALA A 160 -3.10 -4.64 6.64
CA ALA A 160 -2.21 -4.98 5.54
C ALA A 160 -0.95 -5.67 6.09
N HIS A 161 -0.65 -6.88 5.62
CA HIS A 161 0.43 -7.69 6.17
C HIS A 161 1.31 -8.30 5.07
N ARG A 162 2.63 -8.29 5.26
CA ARG A 162 3.58 -9.05 4.41
C ARG A 162 3.47 -8.79 2.91
N ASN A 163 3.06 -7.59 2.51
CA ASN A 163 3.05 -7.19 1.10
C ASN A 163 4.46 -6.79 0.64
N SER A 164 4.62 -6.48 -0.65
CA SER A 164 5.91 -6.20 -1.30
C SER A 164 6.79 -7.44 -1.52
N ARG A 165 6.23 -8.62 -1.81
CA ARG A 165 7.04 -9.84 -2.06
C ARG A 165 7.96 -9.78 -3.26
N TYR A 166 7.68 -8.94 -4.25
CA TYR A 166 8.58 -8.72 -5.38
C TYR A 166 9.96 -8.19 -4.96
N GLY A 167 10.01 -7.48 -3.83
CA GLY A 167 11.25 -7.00 -3.26
C GLY A 167 11.01 -6.13 -2.04
N SER A 168 11.97 -6.14 -1.13
CA SER A 168 11.96 -5.22 0.01
C SER A 168 11.89 -3.76 -0.47
N ASN A 169 11.07 -2.96 0.21
CA ASN A 169 11.02 -1.50 0.09
C ASN A 169 10.56 -0.98 -1.29
N LEU A 170 9.78 -1.79 -2.02
CA LEU A 170 9.25 -1.41 -3.33
C LEU A 170 7.79 -0.95 -3.26
N PHE A 171 6.98 -1.67 -2.48
CA PHE A 171 5.53 -1.49 -2.46
C PHE A 171 4.99 -1.26 -1.06
N ASP A 172 3.83 -0.61 -0.98
CA ASP A 172 3.21 -0.18 0.27
C ASP A 172 2.06 -1.10 0.70
N ASN A 173 1.84 -1.13 2.01
CA ASN A 173 0.74 -1.90 2.60
C ASN A 173 -0.62 -1.23 2.33
N PHE A 174 -0.71 0.07 2.57
CA PHE A 174 -1.81 0.93 2.11
C PHE A 174 -1.22 2.01 1.20
N ARG A 175 -1.65 2.05 -0.06
CA ARG A 175 -1.21 3.04 -1.05
C ARG A 175 -2.37 3.89 -1.51
N ILE A 176 -2.33 5.18 -1.23
CA ILE A 176 -3.26 6.19 -1.74
C ILE A 176 -2.49 7.03 -2.74
N ASP A 177 -2.82 6.93 -4.03
CA ASP A 177 -2.17 7.74 -5.05
C ASP A 177 -2.52 9.23 -4.90
N SER A 178 -1.71 10.09 -5.51
CA SER A 178 -1.94 11.53 -5.52
C SER A 178 -2.99 11.95 -6.56
N GLY A 179 -3.77 13.00 -6.25
CA GLY A 179 -4.74 13.58 -7.19
C GLY A 179 -5.77 14.46 -6.48
N GLN A 180 -6.25 15.53 -7.16
CA GLN A 180 -7.14 16.56 -6.58
C GLN A 180 -8.48 16.06 -6.02
N TYR A 181 -8.81 14.77 -6.20
CA TYR A 181 -10.12 14.22 -5.87
C TYR A 181 -10.06 12.88 -5.15
N ILE A 182 -8.87 12.41 -4.76
CA ILE A 182 -8.75 11.26 -3.84
C ILE A 182 -8.79 11.84 -2.43
N ASN A 183 -9.96 11.82 -1.79
CA ASN A 183 -10.17 12.53 -0.53
C ASN A 183 -11.17 11.85 0.40
N GLY A 184 -11.22 12.28 1.66
CA GLY A 184 -12.17 11.78 2.63
C GLY A 184 -12.03 10.29 2.91
N ILE A 185 -10.81 9.75 2.78
CA ILE A 185 -10.50 8.38 3.20
C ILE A 185 -10.37 8.39 4.72
N GLN A 186 -11.09 7.49 5.39
CA GLN A 186 -11.11 7.37 6.84
C GLN A 186 -10.58 6.00 7.24
N MET A 187 -9.50 5.97 8.01
CA MET A 187 -8.90 4.74 8.52
C MET A 187 -8.97 4.74 10.06
N THR A 188 -9.72 3.79 10.64
CA THR A 188 -9.89 3.67 12.09
C THR A 188 -9.36 2.33 12.58
N ASN A 189 -8.42 2.35 13.52
CA ASN A 189 -7.80 1.14 14.10
C ASN A 189 -7.22 0.18 13.04
N CYS A 190 -6.78 0.73 11.91
CA CYS A 190 -6.12 -0.06 10.86
C CYS A 190 -4.66 -0.33 11.25
N LYS A 191 -4.13 -1.45 10.75
CA LYS A 191 -2.76 -1.88 11.03
C LYS A 191 -2.02 -2.20 9.75
N SER A 192 -0.73 -1.91 9.74
CA SER A 192 0.28 -2.39 8.79
C SER A 192 1.31 -3.24 9.55
N SER A 193 1.81 -4.31 8.94
CA SER A 193 3.00 -5.00 9.46
C SER A 193 3.71 -5.88 8.43
N TYR A 194 4.97 -6.22 8.70
CA TYR A 194 5.69 -7.28 8.00
C TYR A 194 6.05 -8.43 8.95
N TRP A 195 6.64 -9.50 8.42
CA TRP A 195 7.28 -10.53 9.24
C TRP A 195 8.79 -10.47 9.01
N SER A 196 9.58 -10.31 10.08
CA SER A 196 11.03 -10.15 9.98
C SER A 196 11.78 -11.34 9.38
N GLN A 197 11.13 -12.50 9.28
CA GLN A 197 11.68 -13.69 8.63
C GLN A 197 11.46 -13.69 7.12
N ASP A 198 10.52 -12.90 6.65
CA ASP A 198 10.33 -12.71 5.23
C ASP A 198 11.41 -11.75 4.71
N GLY A 199 12.14 -12.13 3.67
CA GLY A 199 13.11 -11.25 3.00
C GLY A 199 12.48 -10.03 2.28
N TRP A 200 11.18 -9.80 2.47
CA TRP A 200 10.41 -8.69 1.91
C TRP A 200 9.79 -7.85 3.03
N THR A 201 9.82 -6.54 2.82
CA THR A 201 9.30 -5.53 3.75
C THR A 201 8.62 -4.46 2.91
N HIS A 202 7.45 -3.98 3.31
CA HIS A 202 6.78 -2.89 2.60
C HIS A 202 7.56 -1.58 2.73
N ARG A 203 7.48 -0.73 1.72
CA ARG A 203 8.09 0.61 1.72
C ARG A 203 7.44 1.50 2.75
N TYR A 204 6.14 1.74 2.63
CA TYR A 204 5.34 2.48 3.62
C TYR A 204 4.23 1.63 4.19
N GLY A 205 3.98 1.78 5.50
CA GLY A 205 2.79 1.20 6.11
C GLY A 205 1.54 1.83 5.50
N LEU A 206 1.54 3.16 5.42
CA LEU A 206 0.59 3.97 4.68
C LEU A 206 1.36 4.99 3.84
N TYR A 207 1.15 4.96 2.53
CA TYR A 207 1.52 6.05 1.62
C TYR A 207 0.27 6.86 1.33
N ASP A 208 0.26 8.13 1.74
CA ASP A 208 -0.78 9.10 1.41
C ASP A 208 -0.24 10.15 0.44
N GLY A 209 -0.35 9.86 -0.85
CA GLY A 209 0.00 10.81 -1.90
C GLY A 209 -1.02 11.94 -2.07
N ALA A 210 -2.21 11.83 -1.49
CA ALA A 210 -3.29 12.81 -1.62
C ALA A 210 -3.25 13.88 -0.52
N GLY A 211 -2.81 13.50 0.69
CA GLY A 211 -2.65 14.42 1.84
C GLY A 211 -3.95 14.80 2.55
N ASP A 212 -5.06 14.09 2.29
CA ASP A 212 -6.39 14.35 2.87
C ASP A 212 -7.03 13.09 3.48
N THR A 213 -6.19 12.21 4.04
CA THR A 213 -6.66 11.00 4.74
C THR A 213 -6.84 11.29 6.23
N LEU A 214 -8.04 11.05 6.76
CA LEU A 214 -8.26 11.05 8.22
C LEU A 214 -7.83 9.69 8.79
N VAL A 215 -6.82 9.71 9.65
CA VAL A 215 -6.27 8.50 10.25
C VAL A 215 -6.41 8.54 11.77
N VAL A 216 -7.19 7.60 12.32
CA VAL A 216 -7.43 7.44 13.75
C VAL A 216 -6.89 6.09 14.21
N ALA A 217 -5.93 6.12 15.14
CA ALA A 217 -5.35 4.92 15.76
C ALA A 217 -4.72 3.92 14.76
N PHE A 218 -3.95 4.40 13.79
CA PHE A 218 -3.17 3.54 12.89
C PHE A 218 -1.91 3.00 13.57
N LYS A 219 -1.58 1.74 13.30
CA LYS A 219 -0.37 1.08 13.80
C LYS A 219 0.44 0.51 12.65
N ASP A 220 1.74 0.77 12.60
CA ASP A 220 2.65 0.17 11.64
C ASP A 220 3.80 -0.55 12.33
N ASP A 221 3.83 -1.87 12.21
CA ASP A 221 4.96 -2.69 12.68
C ASP A 221 5.86 -3.00 11.48
N GLY A 222 6.77 -2.07 11.17
CA GLY A 222 7.96 -2.35 10.35
C GLY A 222 7.92 -1.97 8.88
N ALA A 223 7.55 -0.74 8.55
CA ALA A 223 7.86 -0.18 7.25
C ALA A 223 9.37 0.04 7.04
N ALA A 224 9.80 -0.15 5.80
CA ALA A 224 11.16 0.12 5.36
C ALA A 224 11.44 1.64 5.23
N THR A 225 10.41 2.47 5.17
CA THR A 225 10.53 3.93 5.06
C THR A 225 9.36 4.58 5.80
N LYS A 226 9.56 5.75 6.42
CA LYS A 226 8.46 6.54 6.97
C LYS A 226 7.96 7.55 5.93
N TRP A 227 6.64 7.61 5.74
CA TRP A 227 5.96 8.77 5.15
C TRP A 227 4.71 9.07 5.97
N PHE A 228 4.78 10.11 6.78
CA PHE A 228 3.62 10.77 7.40
C PHE A 228 3.86 12.28 7.31
N ASP A 229 4.16 12.76 6.12
CA ASP A 229 4.25 14.20 5.88
C ASP A 229 2.93 14.62 5.21
N GLY A 230 2.08 15.35 5.95
CA GLY A 230 0.82 15.90 5.43
C GLY A 230 -0.50 15.29 5.94
N ILE A 231 -0.51 14.33 6.88
CA ILE A 231 -1.79 13.85 7.45
C ILE A 231 -2.34 14.90 8.41
N SER A 232 -3.35 15.65 7.97
CA SER A 232 -4.16 16.47 8.87
C SER A 232 -5.06 15.57 9.73
N GLY A 233 -5.13 15.83 11.04
CA GLY A 233 -6.03 15.11 11.95
C GLY A 233 -5.56 13.74 12.45
N TYR A 234 -4.27 13.39 12.34
CA TYR A 234 -3.74 12.20 13.02
C TYR A 234 -3.87 12.35 14.56
N SER A 235 -4.81 11.62 15.16
CA SER A 235 -5.02 11.58 16.62
C SER A 235 -4.62 10.23 17.24
N GLY A 236 -3.89 9.40 16.50
CA GLY A 236 -3.42 8.10 16.99
C GLY A 236 -2.30 8.22 18.02
N PRO A 237 -2.11 7.23 18.90
CA PRO A 237 -0.95 7.19 19.78
C PRO A 237 0.32 7.20 18.91
N GLN A 238 1.17 8.22 19.03
CA GLN A 238 2.51 8.23 18.42
C GLN A 238 3.37 7.02 18.86
N ALA A 239 2.95 6.32 19.92
CA ALA A 239 3.61 5.18 20.53
C ALA A 239 3.61 3.88 19.70
N SER A 240 2.88 3.79 18.58
CA SER A 240 2.82 2.58 17.75
C SER A 240 3.90 2.47 16.67
N PHE A 241 4.77 3.48 16.52
CA PHE A 241 5.96 3.37 15.67
C PHE A 241 7.17 3.13 16.57
N SER A 242 7.77 1.94 16.49
CA SER A 242 9.13 1.79 17.03
C SER A 242 10.04 2.73 16.23
N GLN A 243 10.38 3.88 16.79
CA GLN A 243 11.58 4.59 16.39
C GLN A 243 12.75 3.69 16.78
N GLN A 244 13.05 2.69 15.95
CA GLN A 244 14.27 1.94 16.11
C GLN A 244 15.41 2.91 15.87
N LEU A 245 16.01 3.32 16.96
CA LEU A 245 17.23 4.08 16.99
C LEU A 245 18.33 3.19 16.38
N PHE A 246 18.70 3.45 15.14
CA PHE A 246 19.81 2.74 14.52
C PHE A 246 21.12 3.47 14.81
N THR A 247 22.12 2.72 15.26
CA THR A 247 23.48 3.23 15.46
C THR A 247 24.37 2.61 14.39
N PRO A 248 24.73 3.34 13.32
CA PRO A 248 25.65 2.82 12.32
C PRO A 248 26.98 2.39 12.95
N PRO A 249 27.67 1.37 12.39
CA PRO A 249 29.00 1.01 12.85
C PRO A 249 29.93 2.23 12.85
N ASN A 250 30.91 2.23 13.75
CA ASN A 250 31.89 3.30 13.85
C ASN A 250 32.62 3.51 12.52
N LYS A 251 32.87 4.77 12.14
CA LYS A 251 33.52 5.19 10.88
C LYS A 251 32.74 4.87 9.61
N THR A 252 31.44 4.60 9.71
CA THR A 252 30.60 4.38 8.52
C THR A 252 30.34 5.70 7.80
N ALA A 253 30.97 5.91 6.64
CA ALA A 253 30.76 7.10 5.81
C ALA A 253 29.47 7.06 4.98
N VAL A 254 28.91 5.87 4.74
CA VAL A 254 27.68 5.69 3.95
C VAL A 254 26.77 4.69 4.68
N PRO A 255 25.98 5.14 5.67
CA PRO A 255 25.10 4.27 6.44
C PRO A 255 23.99 3.64 5.58
N ASP A 256 23.63 2.40 5.90
CA ASP A 256 22.41 1.78 5.39
C ASP A 256 21.19 2.35 6.13
N VAL A 257 20.28 2.94 5.37
CA VAL A 257 19.08 3.58 5.91
C VAL A 257 17.81 2.81 5.56
N LYS A 258 17.91 1.56 5.09
CA LYS A 258 16.76 0.68 4.89
C LYS A 258 16.01 0.47 6.20
N GLY A 259 14.73 0.85 6.23
CA GLY A 259 13.90 0.77 7.44
C GLY A 259 14.08 1.91 8.42
N GLN A 260 15.02 2.81 8.17
CA GLN A 260 15.47 3.73 9.21
C GLN A 260 14.78 5.08 9.10
N SER A 261 14.57 5.67 10.26
CA SER A 261 14.03 7.03 10.40
C SER A 261 14.76 7.84 11.45
N VAL A 262 15.54 7.17 12.33
CA VAL A 262 16.35 7.81 13.35
C VAL A 262 17.73 7.18 13.34
N LEU A 263 18.76 7.98 13.08
CA LEU A 263 20.16 7.60 13.13
C LEU A 263 20.82 8.26 14.35
N ARG A 264 21.53 7.47 15.15
CA ARG A 264 22.44 7.97 16.18
C ARG A 264 23.87 7.64 15.82
N PHE A 265 24.67 8.67 15.54
CA PHE A 265 26.09 8.51 15.30
C PHE A 265 26.88 8.55 16.61
N HIS A 266 27.90 7.70 16.69
CA HIS A 266 28.87 7.68 17.78
C HIS A 266 30.27 7.35 17.22
N ASN A 267 30.74 8.14 16.27
CA ASN A 267 32.03 7.92 15.64
C ASN A 267 33.17 8.22 16.64
N SER A 268 34.14 7.32 16.77
CA SER A 268 35.29 7.51 17.66
C SER A 268 36.33 8.49 17.10
N GLU A 269 36.27 8.74 15.79
CA GLU A 269 37.17 9.62 15.04
C GLU A 269 36.36 10.43 14.01
N ALA A 270 36.95 11.52 13.54
CA ALA A 270 36.35 12.38 12.52
C ALA A 270 35.90 11.55 11.30
N THR A 271 34.60 11.51 11.06
CA THR A 271 33.95 10.74 10.00
C THR A 271 32.98 11.65 9.27
N THR A 272 33.15 11.78 7.97
CA THR A 272 32.20 12.51 7.11
C THR A 272 31.23 11.52 6.47
N ILE A 273 29.94 11.73 6.70
CA ILE A 273 28.88 11.01 5.99
C ILE A 273 28.77 11.59 4.58
N THR A 274 29.04 10.77 3.58
CA THR A 274 29.08 11.18 2.16
C THR A 274 27.83 10.75 1.39
N GLY A 275 26.97 9.95 1.99
CA GLY A 275 25.69 9.54 1.44
C GLY A 275 24.96 8.58 2.37
N PHE A 276 23.88 8.01 1.85
CA PHE A 276 23.16 6.90 2.46
C PHE A 276 22.94 5.84 1.38
N VAL A 277 22.82 4.57 1.76
CA VAL A 277 22.42 3.48 0.83
C VAL A 277 21.06 2.94 1.22
N ASN A 278 20.36 2.39 0.22
CA ASN A 278 18.98 1.91 0.33
C ASN A 278 17.99 3.01 0.75
N GLU A 279 18.30 4.25 0.37
CA GLU A 279 17.41 5.39 0.50
C GLU A 279 16.15 5.23 -0.35
N VAL A 280 15.08 5.88 0.08
CA VAL A 280 13.83 5.92 -0.67
C VAL A 280 13.40 7.35 -0.87
N ASN A 281 12.92 7.65 -2.08
CA ASN A 281 12.31 8.94 -2.37
C ASN A 281 11.17 9.23 -1.37
N GLY A 282 11.27 10.36 -0.68
CA GLY A 282 10.35 10.80 0.37
C GLY A 282 10.77 10.41 1.79
N GLN A 283 11.75 9.53 1.97
CA GLN A 283 12.22 9.16 3.30
C GLN A 283 12.68 10.38 4.09
N THR A 284 12.30 10.43 5.37
CA THR A 284 12.83 11.41 6.33
C THR A 284 13.73 10.70 7.33
N LEU A 285 14.91 11.28 7.58
CA LEU A 285 15.89 10.83 8.56
C LEU A 285 16.12 11.91 9.60
N ASP A 286 15.81 11.57 10.84
CA ASP A 286 16.22 12.32 12.02
C ASP A 286 17.58 11.80 12.48
N MET A 287 18.58 12.67 12.54
CA MET A 287 19.94 12.33 12.90
C MET A 287 20.35 13.06 14.16
N ILE A 288 21.04 12.34 15.04
CA ILE A 288 21.67 12.88 16.25
C ILE A 288 23.07 12.30 16.34
N THR A 289 24.03 13.08 16.84
CA THR A 289 25.38 12.60 17.15
C THR A 289 25.61 12.69 18.65
N THR A 290 26.32 11.72 19.23
CA THR A 290 26.68 11.74 20.66
C THR A 290 27.93 12.59 20.92
N ASN A 291 28.74 12.87 19.90
CA ASN A 291 29.99 13.61 19.99
C ASN A 291 30.23 14.47 18.73
N GLY A 292 31.30 15.27 18.74
CA GLY A 292 31.66 16.19 17.66
C GLY A 292 32.50 15.56 16.54
N ASN A 293 32.41 14.25 16.33
CA ASN A 293 33.24 13.54 15.35
C ASN A 293 32.51 13.23 14.04
N THR A 294 31.25 13.62 13.91
CA THR A 294 30.45 13.31 12.71
C THR A 294 30.17 14.59 11.94
N SER A 295 30.51 14.62 10.65
CA SER A 295 30.10 15.67 9.72
C SER A 295 29.24 15.08 8.60
N ILE A 296 28.43 15.92 7.95
CA ILE A 296 27.64 15.58 6.76
C ILE A 296 28.22 16.33 5.58
N ALA A 297 28.57 15.63 4.51
CA ALA A 297 29.07 16.25 3.28
C ALA A 297 27.99 17.10 2.61
N HIS A 298 28.41 18.17 1.93
CA HIS A 298 27.60 18.80 0.89
C HIS A 298 28.12 18.36 -0.48
N ASN A 299 27.35 17.57 -1.22
CA ASN A 299 27.76 16.98 -2.50
C ASN A 299 26.54 16.77 -3.42
N THR A 300 26.65 15.86 -4.40
CA THR A 300 25.57 15.58 -5.37
C THR A 300 24.38 14.83 -4.75
N THR A 301 24.58 14.05 -3.70
CA THR A 301 23.55 13.22 -3.05
C THR A 301 23.09 13.77 -1.70
N LEU A 302 23.84 14.69 -1.09
CA LEU A 302 23.53 15.35 0.18
C LEU A 302 23.62 16.87 0.04
N LYS A 303 22.55 17.57 0.41
CA LYS A 303 22.43 19.02 0.42
C LYS A 303 22.18 19.50 1.84
N THR A 304 23.24 19.99 2.49
CA THR A 304 23.14 20.71 3.77
C THR A 304 22.57 22.11 3.57
N ASN A 305 21.92 22.67 4.60
CA ASN A 305 21.34 24.01 4.52
C ASN A 305 22.39 25.14 4.48
N THR A 306 23.63 24.83 4.86
CA THR A 306 24.77 25.76 4.80
C THR A 306 25.47 25.78 3.44
N LEU A 307 25.07 24.92 2.50
CA LEU A 307 25.75 24.70 1.22
C LEU A 307 27.24 24.29 1.36
N ALA A 308 27.61 23.72 2.51
CA ALA A 308 28.97 23.27 2.83
C ALA A 308 28.94 22.01 3.70
N THR A 309 30.04 21.25 3.73
CA THR A 309 30.19 20.13 4.67
C THR A 309 29.99 20.64 6.10
N LYS A 310 29.06 20.02 6.81
CA LYS A 310 28.55 20.51 8.09
C LYS A 310 28.97 19.57 9.22
N LEU A 311 29.74 20.07 10.18
CA LEU A 311 30.00 19.33 11.42
C LEU A 311 28.71 19.28 12.24
N LEU A 312 28.34 18.08 12.70
CA LEU A 312 27.15 17.91 13.52
C LEU A 312 27.49 18.19 14.99
N GLU A 313 26.66 19.00 15.63
CA GLU A 313 26.76 19.31 17.05
C GLU A 313 26.24 18.13 17.89
N PRO A 314 26.96 17.74 18.96
CA PRO A 314 26.49 16.75 19.91
C PRO A 314 25.07 17.05 20.40
N SER A 315 24.22 16.04 20.41
CA SER A 315 22.83 16.09 20.89
C SER A 315 21.88 17.04 20.14
N ARG A 316 22.31 17.63 19.02
CA ARG A 316 21.41 18.39 18.14
C ARG A 316 20.71 17.45 17.15
N LEU A 317 19.41 17.68 16.95
CA LEU A 317 18.61 16.97 15.96
C LEU A 317 18.75 17.64 14.59
N TYR A 318 19.13 16.85 13.60
CA TYR A 318 19.20 17.26 12.20
C TYR A 318 18.21 16.42 11.40
N ARG A 319 17.36 17.05 10.61
CA ARG A 319 16.41 16.32 9.76
C ARG A 319 16.83 16.40 8.30
N PHE A 320 16.77 15.28 7.61
CA PHE A 320 17.02 15.20 6.17
C PHE A 320 15.83 14.54 5.46
N LYS A 321 15.47 15.02 4.28
CA LYS A 321 14.43 14.46 3.43
C LYS A 321 15.02 14.04 2.09
N CYS A 322 14.84 12.79 1.70
CA CYS A 322 15.23 12.29 0.38
C CYS A 322 14.20 12.74 -0.65
N ILE A 323 14.63 13.41 -1.71
CA ILE A 323 13.81 13.82 -2.86
C ILE A 323 14.58 13.41 -4.11
N SER A 324 14.01 12.46 -4.86
CA SER A 324 14.57 11.90 -6.09
C SER A 324 16.03 11.42 -5.92
N GLY A 325 16.31 10.70 -4.83
CA GLY A 325 17.64 10.17 -4.51
C GLY A 325 18.63 11.19 -3.94
N THR A 326 18.21 12.45 -3.75
CA THR A 326 19.03 13.49 -3.11
C THR A 326 18.47 13.83 -1.74
N TRP A 327 19.31 13.85 -0.71
CA TRP A 327 18.93 14.18 0.66
C TRP A 327 19.12 15.66 0.94
N TYR A 328 18.05 16.32 1.37
CA TYR A 328 18.05 17.74 1.72
C TYR A 328 17.90 17.89 3.22
N GLU A 329 18.80 18.63 3.85
CA GLU A 329 18.60 19.06 5.24
C GLU A 329 17.35 19.94 5.31
N THR A 330 16.39 19.55 6.15
CA THR A 330 15.10 20.20 6.32
C THR A 330 14.98 20.63 7.78
N ASN A 331 15.69 21.69 8.12
CA ASN A 331 15.58 22.41 9.38
C ASN A 331 15.81 23.90 9.15
#